data_AF-A0A0Q5HAT7-F1
#
_entry.id   AF-A0A0Q5HAT7-F1
#
_cell.length_a   1.000
_cell.length_b   1.000
_cell.length_c   1.000
_cell.angle_alpha   90.00
_cell.angle_beta   90.00
_cell.angle_gamma   90.00
#
_symmetry.space_group_name_H-M   'P 1'
#
loop_
_entity.id
_entity.type
_entity.pdbx_description
1 polymer ?
#
loop_
_entity_poly.entity_id
_entity_poly.type
_entity_poly.pdbx_seq_one_letter_code
_entity_poly.pdbx_strand_id
1 'polypeptide(L)'
;MSFATLGLSDAIVRAVAEQGYTTPTPIQAQAIPAVLGGGDLLAGAQTGTGKTAGFTLPLLQRLSSDAVGAAQKSKTSPRAIRALILAPTRELAAQVEESVRLYGKYTNLNSAVIFGGVGINPQIKLLKHGVDVLVATPGRLLDHAGQRTVDLSKVEILILDEADRMLDMGFIHDIKKVLALLPPKRQNLLFSATFSDEIKALADKLLNNPASIEVARRNSTVEVIAQKIHPVDRDKKHPMLSHLIKENDWSQVLVFTRTKHGANKLVEQLGKDGIGAMAIHGNKSQTARTKALSEFKDGSLQVLVATDIAARGIDIDQLPHVVNYDLPNVPEDYVHRIGRTGRAGATGEAVSLVCVDEHQMLKDIEKLIKQTLPRHVIPGFEPDLNAKAQPIQLRSGAPGHGNRGGRPGGNGGGRGQGQPRAAAPAGGSRPAGSGGGRPASSGGGNRGGNAGGAPRSASAPRTGGRGR
;
A
#
# COMPACT_ATOMS: atom_id res chain seq x y z
N MET A 1 -2.21 30.93 10.68
CA MET A 1 -3.36 30.19 11.24
C MET A 1 -2.80 28.97 11.98
N SER A 2 -3.22 28.69 13.21
CA SER A 2 -2.73 27.54 13.99
C SER A 2 -3.80 26.45 14.09
N PHE A 3 -3.43 25.22 14.46
CA PHE A 3 -4.39 24.12 14.65
C PHE A 3 -5.47 24.43 15.70
N ALA A 4 -5.14 25.20 16.73
CA ALA A 4 -6.08 25.61 17.77
C ALA A 4 -7.25 26.45 17.21
N THR A 5 -7.04 27.15 16.10
CA THR A 5 -8.09 27.98 15.46
C THR A 5 -9.03 27.18 14.55
N LEU A 6 -8.83 25.87 14.39
CA LEU A 6 -9.59 25.02 13.47
C LEU A 6 -10.76 24.27 14.15
N GLY A 7 -11.13 24.63 15.38
CA GLY A 7 -12.25 23.98 16.09
C GLY A 7 -11.92 22.59 16.66
N LEU A 8 -10.64 22.31 16.91
CA LEU A 8 -10.17 21.07 17.52
C LEU A 8 -10.03 21.24 19.04
N SER A 9 -10.31 20.19 19.80
CA SER A 9 -10.10 20.15 21.25
C SER A 9 -8.62 20.20 21.65
N ASP A 10 -8.35 20.70 22.86
CA ASP A 10 -6.99 20.80 23.42
C ASP A 10 -6.26 19.45 23.43
N ALA A 11 -6.99 18.35 23.64
CA ALA A 11 -6.44 17.00 23.60
C ALA A 11 -5.84 16.65 22.23
N ILE A 12 -6.54 16.99 21.15
CA ILE A 12 -6.09 16.75 19.77
C ILE A 12 -4.97 17.73 19.40
N VAL A 13 -5.13 19.01 19.72
CA VAL A 13 -4.11 20.04 19.45
C VAL A 13 -2.79 19.70 20.15
N ARG A 14 -2.84 19.21 21.39
CA ARG A 14 -1.66 18.71 22.12
C ARG A 14 -0.97 17.56 21.38
N ALA A 15 -1.74 16.56 20.94
CA ALA A 15 -1.18 15.42 20.21
C ALA A 15 -0.49 15.86 18.91
N VAL A 16 -1.09 16.80 18.18
CA VAL A 16 -0.53 17.39 16.95
C VAL A 16 0.77 18.14 17.23
N ALA A 17 0.82 18.95 18.30
CA ALA A 17 2.01 19.68 18.69
C ALA A 17 3.18 18.75 19.08
N GLU A 18 2.91 17.62 19.74
CA GLU A 18 3.91 16.60 20.07
C GLU A 18 4.53 15.92 18.83
N GLN A 19 3.84 15.93 17.70
CA GLN A 19 4.39 15.48 16.41
C GLN A 19 5.22 16.56 15.70
N GLY A 20 5.38 17.75 16.31
CA GLY A 20 6.10 18.88 15.73
C GLY A 20 5.29 19.71 14.73
N TYR A 21 3.98 19.46 14.61
CA TYR A 21 3.14 20.21 13.68
C TYR A 21 2.66 21.52 14.30
N THR A 22 3.13 22.63 13.74
CA THR A 22 2.80 23.98 14.23
C THR A 22 1.77 24.69 13.36
N THR A 23 1.84 24.47 12.04
CA THR A 23 1.01 25.17 11.04
C THR A 23 0.27 24.16 10.16
N PRO A 24 -1.05 24.30 9.99
CA PRO A 24 -1.82 23.42 9.10
C PRO A 24 -1.43 23.66 7.64
N THR A 25 -1.35 22.57 6.87
CA THR A 25 -1.16 22.65 5.41
C THR A 25 -2.41 23.23 4.73
N PRO A 26 -2.32 23.71 3.47
CA PRO A 26 -3.47 24.28 2.78
C PRO A 26 -4.67 23.34 2.69
N ILE A 27 -4.43 22.02 2.52
CA ILE A 27 -5.52 21.03 2.52
C ILE A 27 -6.13 20.86 3.91
N GLN A 28 -5.32 20.89 4.98
CA GLN A 28 -5.81 20.79 6.36
C GLN A 28 -6.63 22.02 6.76
N ALA A 29 -6.17 23.23 6.41
CA ALA A 29 -6.85 24.48 6.74
C ALA A 29 -8.26 24.57 6.14
N GLN A 30 -8.49 23.94 4.98
CA GLN A 30 -9.80 23.92 4.32
C GLN A 30 -10.63 22.67 4.70
N ALA A 31 -10.00 21.49 4.71
CA ALA A 31 -10.71 20.23 4.95
C ALA A 31 -11.18 20.11 6.40
N ILE A 32 -10.38 20.53 7.39
CA ILE A 32 -10.72 20.35 8.81
C ILE A 32 -12.05 21.04 9.15
N PRO A 33 -12.24 22.35 8.86
CA PRO A 33 -13.52 23.01 9.11
C PRO A 33 -14.69 22.39 8.32
N ALA A 34 -14.45 22.01 7.06
CA ALA A 34 -15.49 21.41 6.22
C ALA A 34 -16.01 20.08 6.79
N VAL A 35 -15.11 19.21 7.26
CA VAL A 35 -15.48 17.91 7.86
C VAL A 35 -16.18 18.10 9.21
N LEU A 36 -15.74 19.07 10.02
CA LEU A 36 -16.42 19.42 11.27
C LEU A 36 -17.86 19.91 11.03
N GLY A 37 -18.12 20.57 9.90
CA GLY A 37 -19.42 21.10 9.53
C GLY A 37 -20.50 20.06 9.22
N GLY A 38 -20.20 18.76 9.19
CA GLY A 38 -21.23 17.73 9.00
C GLY A 38 -21.33 17.16 7.59
N GLY A 39 -21.03 17.97 6.57
CA GLY A 39 -21.27 17.67 5.16
C GLY A 39 -20.23 16.76 4.51
N ASP A 40 -20.58 16.22 3.34
CA ASP A 40 -19.68 15.38 2.56
C ASP A 40 -18.54 16.22 1.96
N LEU A 41 -17.41 15.57 1.68
CA LEU A 41 -16.23 16.23 1.15
C LEU A 41 -15.63 15.45 -0.01
N LEU A 42 -15.34 16.17 -1.10
CA LEU A 42 -14.45 15.74 -2.16
C LEU A 42 -13.17 16.57 -2.08
N ALA A 43 -12.06 15.92 -1.76
CA ALA A 43 -10.78 16.58 -1.53
C ALA A 43 -9.70 16.04 -2.49
N GLY A 44 -9.19 16.93 -3.33
CA GLY A 44 -8.09 16.68 -4.24
C GLY A 44 -6.79 17.26 -3.72
N ALA A 45 -5.85 16.38 -3.37
CA ALA A 45 -4.47 16.77 -3.06
C ALA A 45 -3.52 15.58 -3.26
N GLN A 46 -2.27 15.86 -3.61
CA GLN A 46 -1.25 14.82 -3.77
C GLN A 46 -0.91 14.16 -2.42
N THR A 47 -0.33 12.95 -2.43
CA THR A 47 0.28 12.33 -1.23
C THR A 47 1.27 13.31 -0.57
N GLY A 48 1.53 13.24 0.73
CA GLY A 48 2.49 14.14 1.40
C GLY A 48 2.03 15.59 1.61
N THR A 49 0.81 15.95 1.20
CA THR A 49 0.22 17.27 1.47
C THR A 49 -0.45 17.36 2.84
N GLY A 50 -0.46 16.27 3.62
CA GLY A 50 -1.09 16.21 4.93
C GLY A 50 -2.57 15.85 4.90
N LYS A 51 -3.06 15.18 3.84
CA LYS A 51 -4.45 14.68 3.71
C LYS A 51 -4.90 13.86 4.90
N THR A 52 -4.06 12.96 5.38
CA THR A 52 -4.37 12.08 6.51
C THR A 52 -4.79 12.90 7.73
N ALA A 53 -3.97 13.85 8.18
CA ALA A 53 -4.35 14.77 9.25
C ALA A 53 -5.60 15.62 8.91
N GLY A 54 -5.77 15.97 7.64
CA GLY A 54 -6.94 16.71 7.15
C GLY A 54 -8.29 16.01 7.41
N PHE A 55 -8.32 14.67 7.42
CA PHE A 55 -9.53 13.92 7.76
C PHE A 55 -9.50 13.27 9.16
N THR A 56 -8.33 12.84 9.66
CA THR A 56 -8.26 12.15 10.96
C THR A 56 -8.51 13.11 12.13
N LEU A 57 -8.02 14.36 12.06
CA LEU A 57 -8.22 15.34 13.13
C LEU A 57 -9.70 15.70 13.34
N PRO A 58 -10.46 16.10 12.30
CA PRO A 58 -11.87 16.40 12.47
C PRO A 58 -12.71 15.13 12.74
N LEU A 59 -12.30 13.97 12.24
CA LEU A 59 -12.90 12.68 12.59
C LEU A 59 -12.82 12.43 14.10
N LEU A 60 -11.61 12.52 14.68
CA LEU A 60 -11.39 12.31 16.11
C LEU A 60 -12.16 13.34 16.94
N GLN A 61 -12.19 14.60 16.52
CA GLN A 61 -12.94 15.66 17.19
C GLN A 61 -14.43 15.33 17.25
N ARG A 62 -15.03 14.90 16.13
CA ARG A 62 -16.46 14.57 16.07
C ARG A 62 -16.81 13.34 16.89
N LEU A 63 -16.02 12.27 16.79
CA LEU A 63 -16.29 11.04 17.52
C LEU A 63 -16.04 11.17 19.03
N SER A 64 -15.18 12.10 19.46
CA SER A 64 -14.91 12.32 20.89
C SER A 64 -15.91 13.27 21.55
N SER A 65 -16.50 14.20 20.79
CA SER A 65 -17.32 15.29 21.34
C SER A 65 -18.82 15.03 21.28
N ASP A 66 -19.26 14.01 20.55
CA ASP A 66 -20.67 13.66 20.50
C ASP A 66 -21.12 12.90 21.76
N ALA A 67 -22.43 12.66 21.88
CA ALA A 67 -23.00 12.00 23.06
C ALA A 67 -22.41 10.61 23.33
N VAL A 68 -22.11 9.84 22.27
CA VAL A 68 -21.54 8.48 22.42
C VAL A 68 -20.09 8.57 22.87
N GLY A 69 -19.28 9.45 22.26
CA GLY A 69 -17.89 9.67 22.63
C GLY A 69 -17.73 10.21 24.05
N ALA A 70 -18.53 11.21 24.42
CA ALA A 70 -18.51 11.80 25.75
C ALA A 70 -18.89 10.80 26.86
N ALA A 71 -19.72 9.80 26.54
CA ALA A 71 -20.08 8.72 27.46
C ALA A 71 -18.97 7.66 27.64
N GLN A 72 -17.93 7.65 26.79
CA GLN A 72 -16.84 6.68 26.88
C GLN A 72 -15.91 7.00 28.05
N LYS A 73 -15.98 6.17 29.10
CA LYS A 73 -15.14 6.32 30.31
C LYS A 73 -13.72 5.75 30.18
N SER A 74 -13.49 4.86 29.22
CA SER A 74 -12.23 4.13 29.05
C SER A 74 -12.09 3.58 27.62
N LYS A 75 -10.87 3.27 27.20
CA LYS A 75 -10.54 2.55 25.95
C LYS A 75 -10.97 1.06 25.94
N THR A 76 -11.47 0.54 27.05
CA THR A 76 -11.93 -0.86 27.18
C THR A 76 -13.44 -1.04 27.22
N SER A 77 -14.20 0.06 27.22
CA SER A 77 -15.67 0.01 27.20
C SER A 77 -16.20 -0.62 25.90
N PRO A 78 -17.32 -1.37 25.93
CA PRO A 78 -18.00 -1.84 24.73
C PRO A 78 -18.30 -0.67 23.78
N ARG A 79 -17.97 -0.84 22.51
CA ARG A 79 -18.10 0.20 21.49
C ARG A 79 -18.36 -0.43 20.13
N ALA A 80 -19.10 0.29 19.30
CA ALA A 80 -19.34 -0.08 17.92
C ALA A 80 -18.39 0.71 17.00
N ILE A 81 -18.18 0.19 15.80
CA ILE A 81 -17.41 0.90 14.77
C ILE A 81 -18.24 2.06 14.27
N ARG A 82 -17.77 3.29 14.56
CA ARG A 82 -18.44 4.54 14.19
C ARG A 82 -17.81 5.22 13.00
N ALA A 83 -16.55 4.93 12.71
CA ALA A 83 -15.91 5.40 11.49
C ALA A 83 -15.17 4.27 10.77
N LEU A 84 -15.31 4.28 9.45
CA LEU A 84 -14.64 3.36 8.54
C LEU A 84 -13.76 4.16 7.58
N ILE A 85 -12.47 3.80 7.53
CA ILE A 85 -11.52 4.36 6.59
C ILE A 85 -11.05 3.25 5.66
N LEU A 86 -11.32 3.39 4.36
CA LEU A 86 -10.83 2.48 3.34
C LEU A 86 -9.55 3.02 2.71
N ALA A 87 -8.53 2.18 2.67
CA ALA A 87 -7.27 2.47 2.01
C ALA A 87 -6.93 1.36 0.98
N PRO A 88 -6.32 1.71 -0.18
CA PRO A 88 -6.00 0.76 -1.25
C PRO A 88 -4.98 -0.31 -0.85
N THR A 89 -4.02 0.02 0.01
CA THR A 89 -2.92 -0.87 0.35
C THR A 89 -2.84 -1.13 1.85
N ARG A 90 -2.18 -2.24 2.21
CA ARG A 90 -1.98 -2.64 3.60
C ARG A 90 -1.10 -1.65 4.33
N GLU A 91 -0.10 -1.14 3.61
CA GLU A 91 0.87 -0.17 4.09
C GLU A 91 0.18 1.15 4.41
N LEU A 92 -0.64 1.67 3.49
CA LEU A 92 -1.40 2.89 3.72
C LEU A 92 -2.42 2.71 4.85
N ALA A 93 -3.11 1.57 4.89
CA ALA A 93 -4.05 1.27 5.98
C ALA A 93 -3.36 1.30 7.35
N ALA A 94 -2.17 0.72 7.47
CA ALA A 94 -1.40 0.74 8.71
C ALA A 94 -0.93 2.15 9.08
N GLN A 95 -0.49 2.96 8.10
CA GLN A 95 -0.06 4.34 8.30
C GLN A 95 -1.20 5.27 8.73
N VAL A 96 -2.38 5.08 8.15
CA VAL A 96 -3.58 5.83 8.53
C VAL A 96 -4.01 5.46 9.94
N GLU A 97 -4.01 4.17 10.31
CA GLU A 97 -4.33 3.76 11.69
C GLU A 97 -3.33 4.32 12.70
N GLU A 98 -2.03 4.28 12.38
CA GLU A 98 -1.00 4.87 13.21
C GLU A 98 -1.23 6.37 13.41
N SER A 99 -1.60 7.09 12.35
CA SER A 99 -1.96 8.51 12.42
C SER A 99 -3.18 8.73 13.34
N VAL A 100 -4.24 7.93 13.20
CA VAL A 100 -5.42 7.98 14.08
C VAL A 100 -5.01 7.76 15.54
N ARG A 101 -4.16 6.77 15.82
CA ARG A 101 -3.66 6.47 17.17
C ARG A 101 -2.82 7.60 17.75
N LEU A 102 -1.91 8.18 16.95
CA LEU A 102 -1.04 9.28 17.36
C LEU A 102 -1.85 10.53 17.71
N TYR A 103 -2.74 10.98 16.81
CA TYR A 103 -3.56 12.16 17.06
C TYR A 103 -4.64 11.93 18.11
N GLY A 104 -5.11 10.69 18.24
CA GLY A 104 -6.11 10.27 19.23
C GLY A 104 -5.53 9.97 20.62
N LYS A 105 -4.22 10.14 20.84
CA LYS A 105 -3.50 9.75 22.07
C LYS A 105 -4.21 10.20 23.36
N TYR A 106 -4.68 11.44 23.39
CA TYR A 106 -5.36 12.07 24.53
C TYR A 106 -6.89 11.95 24.51
N THR A 107 -7.43 11.11 23.65
CA THR A 107 -8.87 10.78 23.58
C THR A 107 -9.15 9.38 24.12
N ASN A 108 -10.41 9.10 24.44
CA ASN A 108 -10.87 7.75 24.82
C ASN A 108 -11.22 6.84 23.64
N LEU A 109 -10.96 7.31 22.41
CA LEU A 109 -11.20 6.56 21.18
C LEU A 109 -10.14 5.46 21.00
N ASN A 110 -10.57 4.37 20.38
CA ASN A 110 -9.74 3.25 19.98
C ASN A 110 -9.80 3.02 18.47
N SER A 111 -8.65 2.65 17.89
CA SER A 111 -8.51 2.37 16.46
C SER A 111 -7.98 0.97 16.22
N ALA A 112 -8.30 0.42 15.05
CA ALA A 112 -7.76 -0.85 14.58
C ALA A 112 -7.56 -0.82 13.08
N VAL A 113 -6.64 -1.65 12.60
CA VAL A 113 -6.41 -1.87 11.17
C VAL A 113 -6.63 -3.34 10.80
N ILE A 114 -7.34 -3.58 9.70
CA ILE A 114 -7.51 -4.92 9.12
C ILE A 114 -7.13 -4.93 7.64
N PHE A 115 -6.33 -5.90 7.22
CA PHE A 115 -5.94 -6.07 5.83
C PHE A 115 -5.58 -7.51 5.46
N GLY A 116 -5.53 -7.78 4.16
CA GLY A 116 -5.24 -9.11 3.59
C GLY A 116 -3.80 -9.57 3.81
N GLY A 117 -3.53 -10.86 3.51
CA GLY A 117 -2.17 -11.42 3.54
C GLY A 117 -1.55 -11.68 4.91
N VAL A 118 -2.34 -11.52 5.98
CA VAL A 118 -2.06 -12.02 7.33
C VAL A 118 -3.25 -12.83 7.82
N GLY A 119 -3.03 -13.67 8.85
CA GLY A 119 -4.09 -14.49 9.45
C GLY A 119 -5.28 -13.65 9.92
N ILE A 120 -6.50 -14.15 9.70
CA ILE A 120 -7.73 -13.41 10.05
C ILE A 120 -8.05 -13.48 11.56
N ASN A 121 -7.66 -14.57 12.24
CA ASN A 121 -8.00 -14.80 13.65
C ASN A 121 -7.49 -13.71 14.61
N PRO A 122 -6.26 -13.17 14.47
CA PRO A 122 -5.83 -12.00 15.25
C PRO A 122 -6.72 -10.77 15.04
N GLN A 123 -7.17 -10.53 13.81
CA GLN A 123 -8.08 -9.42 13.47
C GLN A 123 -9.47 -9.63 14.07
N ILE A 124 -9.98 -10.87 14.09
CA ILE A 124 -11.25 -11.21 14.76
C ILE A 124 -11.17 -10.91 16.27
N LYS A 125 -10.07 -11.28 16.92
CA LYS A 125 -9.86 -10.97 18.35
C LYS A 125 -9.84 -9.47 18.59
N LEU A 126 -9.12 -8.72 17.74
CA LEU A 126 -9.03 -7.26 17.81
C LEU A 126 -10.43 -6.61 17.71
N LEU A 127 -11.24 -7.03 16.74
CA LEU A 127 -12.60 -6.49 16.55
C LEU A 127 -13.53 -6.82 17.72
N LYS A 128 -13.37 -7.98 18.37
CA LYS A 128 -14.16 -8.35 19.57
C LYS A 128 -13.90 -7.45 20.78
N HIS A 129 -12.73 -6.83 20.87
CA HIS A 129 -12.42 -5.90 21.96
C HIS A 129 -13.11 -4.53 21.80
N GLY A 130 -13.72 -4.27 20.65
CA GLY A 130 -14.40 -3.02 20.35
C GLY A 130 -13.45 -1.97 19.78
N VAL A 131 -13.89 -1.32 18.70
CA VAL A 131 -13.13 -0.35 17.91
C VAL A 131 -14.05 0.80 17.54
N ASP A 132 -13.62 2.05 17.73
CA ASP A 132 -14.38 3.24 17.28
C ASP A 132 -14.06 3.57 15.82
N VAL A 133 -12.78 3.51 15.45
CA VAL A 133 -12.27 3.81 14.11
C VAL A 133 -11.61 2.57 13.50
N LEU A 134 -12.24 2.01 12.46
CA LEU A 134 -11.68 0.88 11.72
C LEU A 134 -11.03 1.38 10.42
N VAL A 135 -9.75 1.08 10.24
CA VAL A 135 -9.04 1.26 8.97
C VAL A 135 -8.95 -0.09 8.27
N ALA A 136 -9.31 -0.17 6.98
CA ALA A 136 -9.37 -1.43 6.28
C ALA A 136 -8.99 -1.36 4.80
N THR A 137 -8.42 -2.45 4.28
CA THR A 137 -8.42 -2.69 2.82
C THR A 137 -9.75 -3.32 2.40
N PRO A 138 -10.37 -2.92 1.26
CA PRO A 138 -11.73 -3.35 0.88
C PRO A 138 -11.95 -4.87 0.91
N GLY A 139 -11.06 -5.65 0.28
CA GLY A 139 -11.19 -7.11 0.22
C GLY A 139 -11.22 -7.77 1.60
N ARG A 140 -10.32 -7.38 2.53
CA ARG A 140 -10.30 -7.95 3.89
C ARG A 140 -11.53 -7.55 4.70
N LEU A 141 -12.05 -6.34 4.52
CA LEU A 141 -13.29 -5.94 5.18
C LEU A 141 -14.45 -6.85 4.75
N LEU A 142 -14.53 -7.17 3.46
CA LEU A 142 -15.54 -8.10 2.93
C LEU A 142 -15.36 -9.53 3.44
N ASP A 143 -14.11 -10.01 3.61
CA ASP A 143 -13.86 -11.31 4.27
C ASP A 143 -14.46 -11.34 5.68
N HIS A 144 -14.22 -10.28 6.47
CA HIS A 144 -14.75 -10.16 7.83
C HIS A 144 -16.28 -10.08 7.85
N ALA A 145 -16.88 -9.33 6.91
CA ALA A 145 -18.32 -9.20 6.77
C ALA A 145 -18.96 -10.54 6.39
N GLY A 146 -18.37 -11.27 5.43
CA GLY A 146 -18.83 -12.59 5.01
C GLY A 146 -18.79 -13.62 6.15
N GLN A 147 -17.80 -13.51 7.04
CA GLN A 147 -17.69 -14.33 8.26
C GLN A 147 -18.49 -13.80 9.45
N ARG A 148 -19.19 -12.67 9.31
CA ARG A 148 -19.94 -11.99 10.39
C ARG A 148 -19.09 -11.68 11.62
N THR A 149 -17.84 -11.26 11.38
CA THR A 149 -16.88 -10.91 12.43
C THR A 149 -16.68 -9.40 12.59
N VAL A 150 -17.40 -8.61 11.80
CA VAL A 150 -17.46 -7.15 11.86
C VAL A 150 -18.91 -6.70 11.78
N ASP A 151 -19.27 -5.69 12.56
CA ASP A 151 -20.57 -5.01 12.50
C ASP A 151 -20.34 -3.55 12.10
N LEU A 152 -20.92 -3.15 10.96
CA LEU A 152 -20.80 -1.82 10.40
C LEU A 152 -22.09 -1.00 10.54
N SER A 153 -23.11 -1.52 11.23
CA SER A 153 -24.44 -0.91 11.34
C SER A 153 -24.46 0.44 12.09
N LYS A 154 -23.37 0.78 12.79
CA LYS A 154 -23.22 2.03 13.54
C LYS A 154 -22.20 2.99 12.91
N VAL A 155 -21.76 2.73 11.68
CA VAL A 155 -20.84 3.63 10.97
C VAL A 155 -21.55 4.94 10.63
N GLU A 156 -21.00 6.05 11.12
CA GLU A 156 -21.48 7.41 10.94
C GLU A 156 -20.63 8.19 9.94
N ILE A 157 -19.36 7.80 9.76
CA ILE A 157 -18.40 8.47 8.87
C ILE A 157 -17.67 7.41 8.03
N LEU A 158 -17.73 7.56 6.71
CA LEU A 158 -16.96 6.78 5.75
C LEU A 158 -15.89 7.67 5.10
N ILE A 159 -14.67 7.18 5.02
CA ILE A 159 -13.55 7.85 4.35
C ILE A 159 -12.97 6.92 3.30
N LEU A 160 -12.84 7.39 2.07
CA LEU A 160 -12.07 6.75 1.00
C LEU A 160 -10.76 7.51 0.82
N ASP A 161 -9.64 6.93 1.24
CA ASP A 161 -8.31 7.52 1.05
C ASP A 161 -7.61 6.93 -0.17
N GLU A 162 -6.97 7.80 -0.97
CA GLU A 162 -6.41 7.46 -2.30
C GLU A 162 -7.40 6.70 -3.19
N ALA A 163 -8.59 7.29 -3.37
CA ALA A 163 -9.69 6.68 -4.13
C ALA A 163 -9.31 6.34 -5.58
N ASP A 164 -8.54 7.20 -6.25
CA ASP A 164 -7.98 6.95 -7.58
C ASP A 164 -7.17 5.65 -7.62
N ARG A 165 -6.31 5.42 -6.64
CA ARG A 165 -5.57 4.16 -6.55
C ARG A 165 -6.45 2.96 -6.29
N MET A 166 -7.53 3.11 -5.54
CA MET A 166 -8.49 2.01 -5.36
C MET A 166 -9.16 1.62 -6.69
N LEU A 167 -9.45 2.60 -7.56
CA LEU A 167 -9.98 2.36 -8.89
C LEU A 167 -8.94 1.67 -9.80
N ASP A 168 -7.70 2.16 -9.82
CA ASP A 168 -6.59 1.56 -10.59
C ASP A 168 -6.35 0.09 -10.23
N MET A 169 -6.59 -0.26 -8.96
CA MET A 169 -6.45 -1.62 -8.44
C MET A 169 -7.70 -2.50 -8.65
N GLY A 170 -8.75 -1.96 -9.27
CA GLY A 170 -10.00 -2.67 -9.56
C GLY A 170 -10.92 -2.86 -8.34
N PHE A 171 -10.70 -2.14 -7.24
CA PHE A 171 -11.52 -2.27 -6.03
C PHE A 171 -12.91 -1.66 -6.13
N ILE A 172 -13.30 -1.07 -7.26
CA ILE A 172 -14.61 -0.45 -7.44
C ILE A 172 -15.78 -1.40 -7.11
N HIS A 173 -15.65 -2.69 -7.45
CA HIS A 173 -16.67 -3.69 -7.12
C HIS A 173 -16.72 -3.99 -5.62
N ASP A 174 -15.57 -4.04 -4.96
CA ASP A 174 -15.49 -4.31 -3.53
C ASP A 174 -15.99 -3.11 -2.73
N ILE A 175 -15.65 -1.89 -3.13
CA ILE A 175 -16.19 -0.66 -2.55
C ILE A 175 -17.72 -0.67 -2.62
N LYS A 176 -18.31 -0.97 -3.78
CA LYS A 176 -19.77 -1.05 -3.91
C LYS A 176 -20.41 -2.05 -2.94
N LYS A 177 -19.78 -3.21 -2.75
CA LYS A 177 -20.26 -4.20 -1.76
C LYS A 177 -20.15 -3.67 -0.34
N VAL A 178 -19.05 -3.00 0.00
CA VAL A 178 -18.89 -2.37 1.33
C VAL A 178 -19.97 -1.33 1.56
N LEU A 179 -20.23 -0.45 0.60
CA LEU A 179 -21.27 0.59 0.70
C LEU A 179 -22.66 0.01 0.99
N ALA A 180 -22.98 -1.16 0.43
CA ALA A 180 -24.24 -1.85 0.67
C ALA A 180 -24.38 -2.39 2.11
N LEU A 181 -23.28 -2.52 2.86
CA LEU A 181 -23.27 -2.93 4.25
C LEU A 181 -23.36 -1.74 5.23
N LEU A 182 -23.22 -0.51 4.74
CA LEU A 182 -23.17 0.69 5.57
C LEU A 182 -24.55 1.34 5.75
N PRO A 183 -24.79 2.04 6.87
CA PRO A 183 -26.01 2.81 7.06
C PRO A 183 -26.21 3.87 5.96
N PRO A 184 -27.45 4.10 5.48
CA PRO A 184 -27.70 5.04 4.40
C PRO A 184 -27.41 6.50 4.80
N LYS A 185 -27.65 6.85 6.06
CA LYS A 185 -27.34 8.17 6.62
C LYS A 185 -25.99 8.13 7.32
N ARG A 186 -24.99 8.74 6.68
CA ARG A 186 -23.61 8.88 7.17
C ARG A 186 -22.94 10.04 6.42
N GLN A 187 -21.86 10.57 6.97
CA GLN A 187 -20.97 11.49 6.25
C GLN A 187 -20.00 10.67 5.39
N ASN A 188 -19.77 11.09 4.16
CA ASN A 188 -18.80 10.49 3.25
C ASN A 188 -17.71 11.49 2.88
N LEU A 189 -16.46 11.08 3.00
CA LEU A 189 -15.29 11.86 2.61
C LEU A 189 -14.49 11.08 1.57
N LEU A 190 -14.22 11.70 0.42
CA LEU A 190 -13.42 11.11 -0.67
C LEU A 190 -12.16 11.94 -0.87
N PHE A 191 -11.01 11.30 -0.66
CA PHE A 191 -9.69 11.88 -0.88
C PHE A 191 -9.01 11.22 -2.07
N SER A 192 -8.57 12.03 -3.03
CA SER A 192 -7.92 11.56 -4.26
C SER A 192 -6.73 12.45 -4.61
N ALA A 193 -5.73 11.91 -5.32
CA ALA A 193 -4.68 12.73 -5.92
C ALA A 193 -5.11 13.30 -7.28
N THR A 194 -6.09 12.68 -7.92
CA THR A 194 -6.58 13.04 -9.26
C THR A 194 -8.10 13.21 -9.28
N PHE A 195 -8.58 14.04 -10.22
CA PHE A 195 -10.01 14.22 -10.54
C PHE A 195 -10.32 13.62 -11.92
N SER A 196 -9.95 12.35 -12.12
CA SER A 196 -10.36 11.63 -13.32
C SER A 196 -11.89 11.56 -13.41
N ASP A 197 -12.43 11.35 -14.61
CA ASP A 197 -13.88 11.24 -14.79
C ASP A 197 -14.45 10.02 -14.03
N GLU A 198 -13.65 8.98 -13.82
CA GLU A 198 -14.04 7.84 -12.97
C GLU A 198 -14.15 8.24 -11.49
N ILE A 199 -13.27 9.12 -11.00
CA ILE A 199 -13.34 9.65 -9.64
C ILE A 199 -14.55 10.55 -9.47
N LYS A 200 -14.84 11.41 -10.45
CA LYS A 200 -16.06 12.23 -10.46
C LYS A 200 -17.30 11.34 -10.43
N ALA A 201 -17.35 10.32 -11.29
CA ALA A 201 -18.46 9.37 -11.33
C ALA A 201 -18.62 8.55 -10.05
N LEU A 202 -17.53 8.26 -9.33
CA LEU A 202 -17.59 7.66 -8.00
C LEU A 202 -18.12 8.68 -6.97
N ALA A 203 -17.61 9.91 -6.98
CA ALA A 203 -18.02 10.98 -6.09
C ALA A 203 -19.51 11.28 -6.23
N ASP A 204 -20.03 11.41 -7.45
CA ASP A 204 -21.44 11.70 -7.73
C ASP A 204 -22.40 10.62 -7.20
N LYS A 205 -21.92 9.37 -7.10
CA LYS A 205 -22.72 8.25 -6.59
C LYS A 205 -22.60 8.08 -5.08
N LEU A 206 -21.50 8.52 -4.50
CA LEU A 206 -21.17 8.28 -3.10
C LEU A 206 -21.52 9.47 -2.20
N LEU A 207 -21.26 10.69 -2.69
CA LEU A 207 -21.31 11.91 -1.91
C LEU A 207 -22.64 12.63 -2.15
N ASN A 208 -23.14 13.31 -1.12
CA ASN A 208 -24.33 14.14 -1.18
C ASN A 208 -23.99 15.62 -1.02
N ASN A 209 -24.10 16.39 -2.10
CA ASN A 209 -23.76 17.82 -2.15
C ASN A 209 -22.40 18.14 -1.47
N PRO A 210 -21.29 17.51 -1.90
CA PRO A 210 -20.03 17.64 -1.20
C PRO A 210 -19.42 19.03 -1.37
N ALA A 211 -18.75 19.52 -0.33
CA ALA A 211 -17.76 20.56 -0.53
C ALA A 211 -16.63 20.01 -1.43
N SER A 212 -16.18 20.80 -2.41
CA SER A 212 -15.07 20.41 -3.28
C SER A 212 -13.86 21.27 -2.95
N ILE A 213 -12.78 20.63 -2.50
CA ILE A 213 -11.52 21.29 -2.17
C ILE A 213 -10.45 20.75 -3.10
N GLU A 214 -9.94 21.60 -3.98
CA GLU A 214 -8.78 21.31 -4.81
C GLU A 214 -7.63 22.21 -4.39
N VAL A 215 -6.61 21.61 -3.77
CA VAL A 215 -5.39 22.35 -3.46
C VAL A 215 -4.50 22.31 -4.69
N ALA A 216 -4.29 23.48 -5.29
CA ALA A 216 -3.40 23.65 -6.42
C ALA A 216 -2.05 22.98 -6.16
N ARG A 217 -1.52 22.30 -7.19
CA ARG A 217 -0.17 21.73 -7.15
C ARG A 217 0.79 22.85 -6.77
N ARG A 218 1.48 22.73 -5.63
CA ARG A 218 2.62 23.60 -5.32
C ARG A 218 3.70 23.33 -6.37
N ASN A 219 3.62 24.04 -7.49
CA ASN A 219 4.42 23.84 -8.70
C ASN A 219 4.25 22.40 -9.23
N SER A 220 4.43 22.16 -10.53
CA SER A 220 4.48 20.77 -10.98
C SER A 220 5.70 20.16 -10.28
N THR A 221 5.55 19.08 -9.51
CA THR A 221 6.68 18.47 -8.77
C THR A 221 7.88 18.19 -9.68
N VAL A 222 7.61 17.99 -10.97
CA VAL A 222 8.59 17.87 -12.06
C VAL A 222 9.53 19.08 -12.16
N GLU A 223 9.05 20.31 -11.97
CA GLU A 223 9.85 21.55 -12.09
C GLU A 223 10.84 21.76 -10.94
N VAL A 224 10.58 21.18 -9.76
CA VAL A 224 11.41 21.37 -8.56
C VAL A 224 12.44 20.24 -8.38
N ILE A 225 12.21 19.08 -8.99
CA ILE A 225 13.08 17.90 -8.86
C ILE A 225 14.18 17.94 -9.93
N ALA A 226 15.43 17.82 -9.50
CA ALA A 226 16.54 17.61 -10.42
C ALA A 226 16.43 16.22 -11.04
N GLN A 227 16.12 16.15 -12.34
CA GLN A 227 15.93 14.89 -13.05
C GLN A 227 17.11 14.63 -13.98
N LYS A 228 17.70 13.44 -13.92
CA LYS A 228 18.82 13.03 -14.78
C LYS A 228 18.59 11.66 -15.39
N ILE A 229 18.90 11.53 -16.67
CA ILE A 229 19.01 10.25 -17.34
C ILE A 229 20.46 9.85 -17.41
N HIS A 230 20.75 8.61 -17.01
CA HIS A 230 22.00 7.96 -17.31
C HIS A 230 21.77 6.83 -18.33
N PRO A 231 22.18 7.03 -19.58
CA PRO A 231 22.23 5.96 -20.56
C PRO A 231 23.21 4.88 -20.09
N VAL A 232 22.78 3.62 -20.09
CA VAL A 232 23.62 2.49 -19.65
C VAL A 232 23.14 1.18 -20.26
N ASP A 233 24.07 0.25 -20.50
CA ASP A 233 23.73 -1.11 -20.93
C ASP A 233 22.99 -1.88 -19.83
N ARG A 234 22.15 -2.84 -20.23
CA ARG A 234 21.26 -3.55 -19.30
C ARG A 234 22.02 -4.28 -18.19
N ASP A 235 23.12 -4.93 -18.53
CA ASP A 235 23.99 -5.68 -17.62
C ASP A 235 24.83 -4.76 -16.73
N LYS A 236 25.10 -3.53 -17.17
CA LYS A 236 25.84 -2.50 -16.43
C LYS A 236 24.99 -1.65 -15.48
N LYS A 237 23.66 -1.76 -15.50
CA LYS A 237 22.76 -1.02 -14.59
C LYS A 237 23.08 -1.22 -13.10
N HIS A 238 23.37 -2.44 -12.67
CA HIS A 238 23.69 -2.72 -11.27
C HIS A 238 25.04 -2.10 -10.85
N PRO A 239 26.16 -2.38 -11.55
CA PRO A 239 27.44 -1.76 -11.20
C PRO A 239 27.38 -0.22 -11.27
N MET A 240 26.58 0.32 -12.19
CA MET A 240 26.32 1.75 -12.28
C MET A 240 25.62 2.31 -11.03
N LEU A 241 24.57 1.64 -10.57
CA LEU A 241 23.87 2.04 -9.34
C LEU A 241 24.81 2.00 -8.13
N SER A 242 25.61 0.94 -7.98
CA SER A 242 26.58 0.82 -6.90
C SER A 242 27.63 1.93 -6.94
N HIS A 243 28.11 2.28 -8.14
CA HIS A 243 29.05 3.38 -8.35
C HIS A 243 28.45 4.72 -7.93
N LEU A 244 27.23 5.04 -8.40
CA LEU A 244 26.52 6.26 -8.05
C LEU A 244 26.31 6.41 -6.54
N ILE A 245 25.92 5.33 -5.87
CA ILE A 245 25.70 5.34 -4.42
C ILE A 245 27.00 5.60 -3.66
N LYS A 246 28.10 4.97 -4.07
CA LYS A 246 29.39 5.07 -3.37
C LYS A 246 30.12 6.38 -3.63
N GLU A 247 30.16 6.83 -4.88
CA GLU A 247 30.91 8.03 -5.26
C GLU A 247 30.26 9.30 -4.71
N ASN A 248 28.93 9.32 -4.64
CA ASN A 248 28.18 10.47 -4.14
C ASN A 248 27.74 10.32 -2.67
N ASP A 249 28.19 9.26 -1.99
CA ASP A 249 27.85 8.92 -0.59
C ASP A 249 26.33 8.98 -0.31
N TRP A 250 25.53 8.38 -1.19
CA TRP A 250 24.08 8.45 -1.08
C TRP A 250 23.55 7.63 0.10
N SER A 251 22.71 8.27 0.90
CA SER A 251 21.91 7.66 1.96
C SER A 251 20.41 7.73 1.65
N GLN A 252 19.62 6.79 2.17
CA GLN A 252 18.16 6.73 1.99
C GLN A 252 17.71 6.80 0.51
N VAL A 253 18.21 5.86 -0.30
CA VAL A 253 17.91 5.78 -1.74
C VAL A 253 16.71 4.86 -1.98
N LEU A 254 15.66 5.38 -2.60
CA LEU A 254 14.53 4.56 -3.06
C LEU A 254 14.73 4.15 -4.51
N VAL A 255 14.86 2.84 -4.76
CA VAL A 255 15.17 2.28 -6.07
C VAL A 255 13.95 1.53 -6.62
N PHE A 256 13.46 1.94 -7.79
CA PHE A 256 12.34 1.30 -8.46
C PHE A 256 12.79 0.29 -9.51
N THR A 257 12.29 -0.93 -9.38
CA THR A 257 12.50 -2.04 -10.32
C THR A 257 11.17 -2.53 -10.87
N ARG A 258 11.19 -3.09 -12.08
CA ARG A 258 9.99 -3.55 -12.78
C ARG A 258 9.40 -4.82 -12.16
N THR A 259 10.24 -5.71 -11.63
CA THR A 259 9.80 -7.04 -11.18
C THR A 259 10.30 -7.38 -9.78
N LYS A 260 9.51 -8.16 -9.06
CA LYS A 260 9.87 -8.69 -7.73
C LYS A 260 11.13 -9.55 -7.72
N HIS A 261 11.41 -10.27 -8.82
CA HIS A 261 12.62 -11.06 -8.96
C HIS A 261 13.83 -10.17 -9.17
N GLY A 262 13.69 -9.14 -10.02
CA GLY A 262 14.71 -8.10 -10.18
C GLY A 262 15.04 -7.39 -8.87
N ALA A 263 14.02 -7.05 -8.06
CA ALA A 263 14.22 -6.44 -6.76
C ALA A 263 15.08 -7.28 -5.80
N ASN A 264 14.79 -8.59 -5.67
CA ASN A 264 15.60 -9.46 -4.80
C ASN A 264 17.02 -9.64 -5.34
N LYS A 265 17.17 -9.84 -6.65
CA LYS A 265 18.47 -9.98 -7.29
C LYS A 265 19.32 -8.73 -7.05
N LEU A 266 18.73 -7.54 -7.21
CA LEU A 266 19.43 -6.28 -7.00
C LEU A 266 19.87 -6.10 -5.54
N VAL A 267 19.05 -6.51 -4.56
CA VAL A 267 19.44 -6.49 -3.14
C VAL A 267 20.65 -7.39 -2.87
N GLU A 268 20.64 -8.61 -3.39
CA GLU A 268 21.79 -9.53 -3.24
C GLU A 268 23.06 -8.97 -3.88
N GLN A 269 22.91 -8.34 -5.04
CA GLN A 269 23.99 -7.70 -5.77
C GLN A 269 24.57 -6.50 -5.00
N LEU A 270 23.72 -5.59 -4.52
CA LEU A 270 24.13 -4.45 -3.69
C LEU A 270 24.79 -4.90 -2.37
N GLY A 271 24.28 -5.97 -1.76
CA GLY A 271 24.88 -6.54 -0.56
C GLY A 271 26.31 -7.07 -0.77
N LYS A 272 26.61 -7.66 -1.93
CA LYS A 272 27.99 -8.07 -2.30
C LYS A 272 28.93 -6.88 -2.44
N ASP A 273 28.39 -5.73 -2.83
CA ASP A 273 29.12 -4.48 -2.93
C ASP A 273 29.24 -3.74 -1.60
N GLY A 274 28.72 -4.30 -0.50
CA GLY A 274 28.75 -3.68 0.84
C GLY A 274 27.68 -2.61 1.05
N ILE A 275 26.65 -2.54 0.19
CA ILE A 275 25.56 -1.58 0.30
C ILE A 275 24.36 -2.24 0.99
N GLY A 276 23.94 -1.67 2.12
CA GLY A 276 22.80 -2.18 2.89
C GLY A 276 21.48 -1.96 2.14
N ALA A 277 20.84 -3.04 1.69
CA ALA A 277 19.62 -2.97 0.89
C ALA A 277 18.54 -3.95 1.36
N MET A 278 17.27 -3.56 1.23
CA MET A 278 16.12 -4.46 1.39
C MET A 278 15.12 -4.27 0.26
N ALA A 279 14.39 -5.34 -0.07
CA ALA A 279 13.35 -5.30 -1.11
C ALA A 279 11.94 -5.24 -0.51
N ILE A 280 11.08 -4.41 -1.08
CA ILE A 280 9.64 -4.32 -0.79
C ILE A 280 8.82 -4.62 -2.05
N HIS A 281 8.11 -5.75 -2.03
CA HIS A 281 7.25 -6.20 -3.13
C HIS A 281 6.14 -7.12 -2.63
N GLY A 282 5.13 -7.39 -3.45
CA GLY A 282 3.95 -8.20 -3.06
C GLY A 282 4.24 -9.63 -2.57
N ASN A 283 5.38 -10.22 -2.97
CA ASN A 283 5.83 -11.54 -2.47
C ASN A 283 6.54 -11.51 -1.10
N LYS A 284 6.84 -10.34 -0.52
CA LYS A 284 7.42 -10.28 0.84
C LYS A 284 6.32 -10.46 1.88
N SER A 285 6.65 -11.07 3.01
CA SER A 285 5.75 -11.15 4.16
C SER A 285 5.44 -9.74 4.68
N GLN A 286 4.27 -9.53 5.28
CA GLN A 286 3.92 -8.22 5.82
C GLN A 286 4.93 -7.73 6.85
N THR A 287 5.36 -8.61 7.76
CA THR A 287 6.39 -8.30 8.76
C THR A 287 7.69 -7.81 8.11
N ALA A 288 8.13 -8.46 7.02
CA ALA A 288 9.33 -8.03 6.30
C ALA A 288 9.13 -6.66 5.62
N ARG A 289 7.94 -6.39 5.07
CA ARG A 289 7.61 -5.09 4.47
C ARG A 289 7.59 -3.99 5.52
N THR A 290 6.91 -4.19 6.65
CA THR A 290 6.86 -3.23 7.76
C THR A 290 8.25 -2.97 8.34
N LYS A 291 9.07 -4.01 8.52
CA LYS A 291 10.46 -3.86 8.95
C LYS A 291 11.29 -3.02 7.98
N ALA A 292 11.26 -3.36 6.69
CA ALA A 292 11.99 -2.62 5.66
C ALA A 292 11.58 -1.14 5.60
N LEU A 293 10.29 -0.85 5.80
CA LEU A 293 9.78 0.52 5.86
C LEU A 293 10.25 1.27 7.09
N SER A 294 10.22 0.63 8.26
CA SER A 294 10.70 1.22 9.50
C SER A 294 12.19 1.57 9.40
N GLU A 295 13.02 0.61 9.00
CA GLU A 295 14.47 0.78 8.87
C GLU A 295 14.83 1.80 7.78
N PHE A 296 14.02 1.94 6.73
CA PHE A 296 14.23 2.99 5.74
C PHE A 296 13.85 4.38 6.26
N LYS A 297 12.74 4.48 7.00
CA LYS A 297 12.29 5.76 7.58
C LYS A 297 13.24 6.30 8.66
N ASP A 298 13.79 5.43 9.49
CA ASP A 298 14.73 5.82 10.55
C ASP A 298 16.17 6.04 10.04
N GLY A 299 16.44 5.77 8.77
CA GLY A 299 17.72 5.98 8.11
C GLY A 299 18.74 4.86 8.34
N SER A 300 18.39 3.80 9.07
CA SER A 300 19.28 2.64 9.27
C SER A 300 19.47 1.81 8.00
N LEU A 301 18.51 1.85 7.06
CA LEU A 301 18.62 1.22 5.75
C LEU A 301 19.04 2.23 4.68
N GLN A 302 20.16 1.96 4.01
CA GLN A 302 20.69 2.82 2.95
C GLN A 302 19.85 2.76 1.68
N VAL A 303 19.42 1.57 1.24
CA VAL A 303 18.69 1.39 -0.02
C VAL A 303 17.41 0.57 0.16
N LEU A 304 16.28 1.13 -0.29
CA LEU A 304 15.01 0.40 -0.39
C LEU A 304 14.68 0.12 -1.85
N VAL A 305 14.66 -1.16 -2.24
CA VAL A 305 14.34 -1.59 -3.60
C VAL A 305 12.86 -1.97 -3.69
N ALA A 306 12.08 -1.26 -4.50
CA ALA A 306 10.63 -1.41 -4.60
C ALA A 306 10.16 -1.72 -6.02
N THR A 307 9.00 -2.36 -6.12
CA THR A 307 8.18 -2.39 -7.35
C THR A 307 7.07 -1.35 -7.24
N ASP A 308 6.56 -0.81 -8.36
CA ASP A 308 5.50 0.21 -8.38
C ASP A 308 4.33 -0.09 -7.44
N ILE A 309 3.78 -1.30 -7.55
CA ILE A 309 2.62 -1.75 -6.76
C ILE A 309 2.92 -1.69 -5.25
N ALA A 310 4.15 -2.04 -4.88
CA ALA A 310 4.53 -2.11 -3.48
C ALA A 310 4.95 -0.76 -2.91
N ALA A 311 5.47 0.15 -3.76
CA ALA A 311 5.81 1.54 -3.46
C ALA A 311 4.58 2.45 -3.31
N ARG A 312 3.47 2.12 -3.98
CA ARG A 312 2.21 2.85 -3.87
C ARG A 312 1.63 2.73 -2.46
N GLY A 313 1.23 3.86 -1.89
CA GLY A 313 0.65 3.95 -0.54
C GLY A 313 1.68 3.83 0.58
N ILE A 314 2.98 3.91 0.28
CA ILE A 314 4.00 4.09 1.30
C ILE A 314 4.24 5.59 1.49
N ASP A 315 3.99 6.08 2.70
CA ASP A 315 4.41 7.39 3.18
C ASP A 315 5.93 7.44 3.45
N ILE A 316 6.75 7.54 2.40
CA ILE A 316 8.16 7.94 2.50
C ILE A 316 8.41 9.10 1.53
N ASP A 317 7.82 10.25 1.86
CA ASP A 317 7.99 11.46 1.06
C ASP A 317 9.22 12.25 1.55
N GLN A 318 9.78 13.11 0.69
CA GLN A 318 10.97 13.95 0.96
C GLN A 318 12.31 13.18 0.98
N LEU A 319 12.43 12.14 0.17
CA LEU A 319 13.70 11.42 0.02
C LEU A 319 14.77 12.26 -0.69
N PRO A 320 16.06 12.15 -0.31
CA PRO A 320 17.14 12.80 -1.04
C PRO A 320 17.27 12.29 -2.47
N HIS A 321 17.16 10.96 -2.65
CA HIS A 321 17.40 10.30 -3.93
C HIS A 321 16.31 9.28 -4.27
N VAL A 322 15.79 9.38 -5.49
CA VAL A 322 14.93 8.37 -6.10
C VAL A 322 15.59 7.87 -7.38
N VAL A 323 15.75 6.56 -7.51
CA VAL A 323 16.36 5.93 -8.69
C VAL A 323 15.34 5.07 -9.42
N ASN A 324 15.06 5.39 -10.68
CA ASN A 324 14.41 4.47 -11.60
C ASN A 324 15.46 3.52 -12.18
N TYR A 325 15.66 2.37 -11.53
CA TYR A 325 16.53 1.31 -12.07
C TYR A 325 15.95 0.73 -13.36
N ASP A 326 14.63 0.56 -13.39
CA ASP A 326 13.85 0.25 -14.59
C ASP A 326 12.84 1.37 -14.85
N LEU A 327 12.65 1.82 -16.08
CA LEU A 327 11.57 2.78 -16.39
C LEU A 327 10.17 2.11 -16.23
N PRO A 328 9.16 2.86 -15.75
CA PRO A 328 7.80 2.35 -15.66
C PRO A 328 7.21 2.13 -17.05
N ASN A 329 6.29 1.18 -17.15
CA ASN A 329 5.60 0.89 -18.41
C ASN A 329 4.49 1.90 -18.72
N VAL A 330 3.96 2.56 -17.67
CA VAL A 330 2.94 3.61 -17.74
C VAL A 330 3.62 4.94 -17.42
N PRO A 331 3.62 5.93 -18.32
CA PRO A 331 4.30 7.21 -18.11
C PRO A 331 3.88 7.95 -16.83
N GLU A 332 2.62 7.85 -16.44
CA GLU A 332 2.08 8.50 -15.25
C GLU A 332 2.75 8.00 -13.96
N ASP A 333 3.17 6.73 -13.94
CA ASP A 333 3.90 6.17 -12.80
C ASP A 333 5.26 6.82 -12.61
N TYR A 334 5.90 7.31 -13.68
CA TYR A 334 7.17 8.03 -13.55
C TYR A 334 7.01 9.26 -12.65
N VAL A 335 5.94 10.03 -12.85
CA VAL A 335 5.62 11.21 -12.04
C VAL A 335 5.36 10.81 -10.58
N HIS A 336 4.69 9.68 -10.35
CA HIS A 336 4.46 9.16 -9.01
C HIS A 336 5.73 8.69 -8.29
N ARG A 337 6.69 8.11 -9.04
CA ARG A 337 7.98 7.67 -8.50
C ARG A 337 8.85 8.84 -8.10
N ILE A 338 9.10 9.77 -9.03
CA ILE A 338 9.95 10.93 -8.75
C ILE A 338 9.29 11.85 -7.71
N GLY A 339 7.96 11.85 -7.63
CA GLY A 339 7.23 12.56 -6.59
C GLY A 339 7.49 12.07 -5.16
N ARG A 340 8.37 11.08 -4.93
CA ARG A 340 8.88 10.69 -3.61
C ARG A 340 10.07 11.53 -3.14
N THR A 341 10.65 12.33 -4.02
CA THR A 341 11.72 13.29 -3.73
C THR A 341 11.26 14.73 -3.96
N GLY A 342 12.05 15.72 -3.52
CA GLY A 342 11.90 17.13 -3.90
C GLY A 342 10.65 17.87 -3.38
N ARG A 343 10.15 17.54 -2.18
CA ARG A 343 8.98 18.20 -1.57
C ARG A 343 9.39 19.16 -0.45
N ALA A 344 8.54 20.15 -0.18
CA ALA A 344 8.65 21.09 0.96
C ALA A 344 9.91 21.97 1.00
N GLY A 345 10.50 22.28 -0.15
CA GLY A 345 11.67 23.18 -0.25
C GLY A 345 13.02 22.47 -0.23
N ALA A 346 13.05 21.14 -0.07
CA ALA A 346 14.26 20.34 -0.22
C ALA A 346 14.56 20.06 -1.70
N THR A 347 15.83 20.21 -2.11
CA THR A 347 16.31 19.83 -3.45
C THR A 347 16.51 18.33 -3.51
N GLY A 348 15.57 17.64 -4.14
CA GLY A 348 15.62 16.20 -4.34
C GLY A 348 16.11 15.82 -5.73
N GLU A 349 16.80 14.69 -5.86
CA GLU A 349 17.31 14.18 -7.14
C GLU A 349 16.59 12.89 -7.56
N ALA A 350 16.10 12.89 -8.80
CA ALA A 350 15.54 11.72 -9.46
C ALA A 350 16.45 11.28 -10.62
N VAL A 351 17.01 10.08 -10.49
CA VAL A 351 17.92 9.50 -11.46
C VAL A 351 17.26 8.34 -12.17
N SER A 352 17.38 8.24 -13.49
CA SER A 352 16.87 7.08 -14.24
C SER A 352 17.97 6.42 -15.05
N LEU A 353 18.13 5.12 -14.86
CA LEU A 353 19.06 4.28 -15.62
C LEU A 353 18.33 3.73 -16.84
N VAL A 354 18.75 4.13 -18.04
CA VAL A 354 18.01 3.83 -19.27
C VAL A 354 18.87 2.98 -20.20
N CYS A 355 18.40 1.78 -20.52
CA CYS A 355 18.99 0.96 -21.56
C CYS A 355 18.19 1.07 -22.88
N VAL A 356 18.76 0.52 -23.95
CA VAL A 356 18.17 0.53 -25.30
C VAL A 356 16.73 -0.02 -25.35
N ASP A 357 16.39 -0.94 -24.43
CA ASP A 357 15.06 -1.56 -24.36
C ASP A 357 13.96 -0.59 -23.93
N GLU A 358 14.33 0.51 -23.27
CA GLU A 358 13.41 1.42 -22.58
C GLU A 358 13.25 2.76 -23.31
N HIS A 359 13.88 2.93 -24.47
CA HIS A 359 13.82 4.18 -25.24
C HIS A 359 12.39 4.61 -25.59
N GLN A 360 11.49 3.66 -25.87
CA GLN A 360 10.09 4.01 -26.14
C GLN A 360 9.38 4.52 -24.88
N MET A 361 9.61 3.88 -23.72
CA MET A 361 9.07 4.32 -22.43
C MET A 361 9.59 5.72 -22.07
N LEU A 362 10.88 5.99 -22.31
CA LEU A 362 11.45 7.32 -22.11
C LEU A 362 10.76 8.38 -22.96
N LYS A 363 10.51 8.10 -24.25
CA LYS A 363 9.79 9.03 -25.14
C LYS A 363 8.37 9.33 -24.65
N ASP A 364 7.66 8.30 -24.20
CA ASP A 364 6.29 8.46 -23.70
C ASP A 364 6.27 9.28 -22.39
N ILE A 365 7.27 9.09 -21.53
CA ILE A 365 7.50 9.92 -20.33
C ILE A 365 7.81 11.37 -20.70
N GLU A 366 8.80 11.64 -21.56
CA GLU A 366 9.17 12.99 -22.00
C GLU A 366 7.98 13.72 -22.64
N LYS A 367 7.13 13.00 -23.39
CA LYS A 367 5.89 13.52 -23.96
C LYS A 367 4.87 13.90 -22.89
N LEU A 368 4.67 13.05 -21.87
CA LEU A 368 3.74 13.31 -20.77
C LEU A 368 4.17 14.55 -19.96
N ILE A 369 5.45 14.64 -19.62
CA ILE A 369 5.98 15.76 -18.82
C ILE A 369 6.28 17.00 -19.66
N LYS A 370 6.17 16.90 -21.00
CA LYS A 370 6.46 17.96 -21.98
C LYS A 370 7.87 18.56 -21.83
N GLN A 371 8.83 17.74 -21.44
CA GLN A 371 10.21 18.13 -21.19
C GLN A 371 11.16 17.01 -21.65
N THR A 372 12.23 17.39 -22.34
CA THR A 372 13.35 16.48 -22.62
C THR A 372 14.25 16.42 -21.41
N LEU A 373 14.54 15.20 -20.94
CA LEU A 373 15.36 15.01 -19.75
C LEU A 373 16.85 15.07 -20.10
N PRO A 374 17.68 15.75 -19.28
CA PRO A 374 19.11 15.85 -19.55
C PRO A 374 19.77 14.48 -19.41
N ARG A 375 20.64 14.15 -20.36
CA ARG A 375 21.35 12.86 -20.45
C ARG A 375 22.80 13.06 -20.02
N HIS A 376 23.25 12.27 -19.07
CA HIS A 376 24.60 12.32 -18.51
C HIS A 376 25.24 10.94 -18.66
N VAL A 377 26.29 10.84 -19.46
CA VAL A 377 27.05 9.58 -19.60
C VAL A 377 28.16 9.59 -18.56
N ILE A 378 28.29 8.49 -17.81
CA ILE A 378 29.38 8.32 -16.85
C ILE A 378 30.51 7.55 -17.53
N PRO A 379 31.77 8.03 -17.45
CA PRO A 379 32.91 7.29 -17.98
C PRO A 379 32.98 5.85 -17.47
N GLY A 380 33.19 4.88 -18.37
CA GLY A 380 33.20 3.45 -18.06
C GLY A 380 31.82 2.77 -18.07
N PHE A 381 30.74 3.55 -18.20
CA PHE A 381 29.36 3.09 -18.32
C PHE A 381 28.72 3.46 -19.67
N GLU A 382 29.54 3.77 -20.67
CA GLU A 382 29.07 4.15 -22.00
C GLU A 382 28.20 3.01 -22.59
N PRO A 383 27.01 3.34 -23.13
CA PRO A 383 26.18 2.36 -23.82
C PRO A 383 26.86 1.84 -25.09
N ASP A 384 26.74 0.55 -25.35
CA ASP A 384 27.13 -0.01 -26.64
C ASP A 384 26.14 0.43 -27.73
N LEU A 385 26.63 1.18 -28.71
CA LEU A 385 25.84 1.66 -29.85
C LEU A 385 25.28 0.52 -30.73
N ASN A 386 25.83 -0.69 -30.61
CA ASN A 386 25.39 -1.88 -31.35
C ASN A 386 24.41 -2.77 -30.56
N ALA A 387 24.08 -2.41 -29.32
CA ALA A 387 23.18 -3.18 -28.49
C ALA A 387 21.78 -3.26 -29.13
N LYS A 388 21.28 -4.49 -29.30
CA LYS A 388 19.93 -4.72 -29.84
C LYS A 388 18.90 -4.74 -28.72
N ALA A 389 17.84 -3.95 -28.89
CA ALA A 389 16.68 -3.98 -27.99
C ALA A 389 16.10 -5.41 -27.92
N GLN A 390 15.86 -5.89 -26.72
CA GLN A 390 15.10 -7.13 -26.51
C GLN A 390 13.71 -6.78 -25.97
N PRO A 391 12.68 -7.57 -26.32
CA PRO A 391 11.34 -7.32 -25.84
C PRO A 391 11.27 -7.42 -24.32
N ILE A 392 10.80 -6.34 -23.68
CA ILE A 392 10.48 -6.32 -22.26
C ILE A 392 9.23 -7.19 -22.07
N GLN A 393 9.36 -8.35 -21.43
CA GLN A 393 8.23 -9.23 -21.14
C GLN A 393 7.33 -8.61 -20.07
N LEU A 394 6.30 -7.90 -20.54
CA LEU A 394 5.20 -7.39 -19.73
C LEU A 394 4.32 -8.57 -19.31
N ARG A 395 4.55 -9.16 -18.14
CA ARG A 395 3.58 -10.11 -17.56
C ARG A 395 2.45 -9.35 -16.89
N SER A 396 1.47 -8.92 -17.66
CA SER A 396 0.11 -8.65 -17.20
C SER A 396 -0.74 -9.91 -17.46
N GLY A 397 -1.39 -10.44 -16.43
CA GLY A 397 -2.10 -11.71 -16.50
C GLY A 397 -3.35 -11.67 -17.40
N ALA A 398 -3.41 -12.59 -18.36
CA ALA A 398 -4.59 -13.35 -18.82
C ALA A 398 -4.13 -14.37 -19.87
N PRO A 399 -4.53 -15.66 -19.85
CA PRO A 399 -4.34 -16.56 -20.97
C PRO A 399 -5.39 -16.22 -22.04
N GLY A 400 -5.06 -15.27 -22.91
CA GLY A 400 -5.89 -14.88 -24.06
C GLY A 400 -5.59 -15.74 -25.28
N HIS A 401 -6.62 -16.41 -25.79
CA HIS A 401 -6.66 -17.16 -27.03
C HIS A 401 -5.96 -16.45 -28.21
N GLY A 402 -4.85 -17.00 -28.66
CA GLY A 402 -4.18 -16.63 -29.92
C GLY A 402 -4.64 -17.52 -31.06
N ASN A 403 -5.67 -17.07 -31.78
CA ASN A 403 -6.11 -17.55 -33.07
C ASN A 403 -4.94 -17.54 -34.08
N ARG A 404 -4.33 -18.70 -34.36
CA ARG A 404 -3.34 -18.85 -35.44
C ARG A 404 -4.03 -19.36 -36.70
N GLY A 405 -4.53 -18.40 -37.49
CA GLY A 405 -4.73 -18.58 -38.92
C GLY A 405 -3.37 -18.63 -39.62
N GLY A 406 -3.07 -19.76 -40.25
CA GLY A 406 -1.87 -19.94 -41.07
C GLY A 406 -2.10 -21.07 -42.06
N ARG A 407 -2.54 -20.71 -43.27
CA ARG A 407 -2.46 -21.58 -44.45
C ARG A 407 -0.99 -21.94 -44.72
N PRO A 408 -0.72 -23.18 -45.15
CA PRO A 408 -0.04 -23.33 -46.43
C PRO A 408 -0.77 -24.32 -47.33
N GLY A 409 -0.94 -23.95 -48.59
CA GLY A 409 -1.32 -24.88 -49.65
C GLY A 409 -0.11 -25.66 -50.14
N GLY A 410 -0.38 -26.81 -50.77
CA GLY A 410 0.52 -27.40 -51.75
C GLY A 410 0.81 -28.89 -51.64
N ASN A 411 -0.04 -29.67 -52.31
CA ASN A 411 0.31 -30.81 -53.17
C ASN A 411 0.68 -32.18 -52.57
N GLY A 412 0.06 -33.24 -53.11
CA GLY A 412 0.50 -34.64 -52.96
C GLY A 412 -0.65 -35.62 -52.76
N GLY A 413 -1.01 -36.36 -53.80
CA GLY A 413 -2.19 -37.23 -53.86
C GLY A 413 -2.07 -38.58 -53.16
N GLY A 414 -3.14 -39.39 -53.27
CA GLY A 414 -3.10 -40.82 -52.94
C GLY A 414 -4.36 -41.35 -52.27
N ARG A 415 -5.23 -41.94 -53.08
CA ARG A 415 -6.37 -42.86 -52.81
C ARG A 415 -6.31 -43.66 -51.50
N GLY A 416 -7.49 -43.89 -50.90
CA GLY A 416 -7.74 -45.13 -50.15
C GLY A 416 -8.83 -45.10 -49.07
N GLN A 417 -10.09 -45.33 -49.49
CA GLN A 417 -11.22 -46.02 -48.81
C GLN A 417 -11.35 -46.05 -47.27
N GLY A 418 -12.56 -45.73 -46.80
CA GLY A 418 -13.07 -46.24 -45.51
C GLY A 418 -14.11 -45.36 -44.84
N GLN A 419 -15.36 -45.43 -45.30
CA GLN A 419 -16.54 -44.79 -44.70
C GLN A 419 -17.10 -45.64 -43.52
N PRO A 420 -18.10 -45.18 -42.75
CA PRO A 420 -17.90 -44.64 -41.41
C PRO A 420 -18.71 -45.40 -40.33
N ARG A 421 -18.57 -45.06 -39.04
CA ARG A 421 -19.72 -45.18 -38.12
C ARG A 421 -19.65 -44.29 -36.88
N ALA A 422 -20.86 -43.89 -36.50
CA ALA A 422 -21.21 -42.77 -35.67
C ALA A 422 -21.33 -43.12 -34.18
N ALA A 423 -21.26 -42.03 -33.39
CA ALA A 423 -21.95 -41.71 -32.15
C ALA A 423 -22.61 -42.84 -31.30
N ALA A 424 -22.13 -42.91 -30.05
CA ALA A 424 -22.82 -42.90 -28.73
C ALA A 424 -24.38 -42.98 -28.65
N PRO A 425 -25.01 -43.13 -27.46
CA PRO A 425 -24.48 -43.25 -26.09
C PRO A 425 -25.21 -44.28 -25.18
N ALA A 426 -24.78 -44.27 -23.91
CA ALA A 426 -25.58 -44.46 -22.69
C ALA A 426 -26.10 -45.85 -22.29
N GLY A 427 -25.58 -46.31 -21.14
CA GLY A 427 -26.45 -46.55 -19.99
C GLY A 427 -26.68 -47.99 -19.57
N GLY A 428 -26.14 -48.32 -18.38
CA GLY A 428 -26.91 -49.09 -17.41
C GLY A 428 -26.33 -50.43 -16.96
N SER A 429 -26.31 -50.55 -15.62
CA SER A 429 -26.54 -51.79 -14.85
C SER A 429 -25.32 -52.53 -14.28
N ARG A 430 -25.19 -52.41 -12.95
CA ARG A 430 -24.54 -53.37 -12.02
C ARG A 430 -25.20 -54.76 -12.14
N PRO A 431 -24.51 -55.87 -11.76
CA PRO A 431 -24.47 -56.36 -10.35
C PRO A 431 -23.09 -56.94 -9.94
N ALA A 432 -22.60 -56.66 -8.73
CA ALA A 432 -22.66 -57.47 -7.48
C ALA A 432 -21.70 -58.68 -7.40
N GLY A 433 -20.88 -58.75 -6.33
CA GLY A 433 -20.40 -60.03 -5.78
C GLY A 433 -19.00 -60.09 -5.14
N SER A 434 -18.95 -60.12 -3.79
CA SER A 434 -17.91 -60.66 -2.89
C SER A 434 -16.56 -59.89 -2.78
N GLY A 435 -15.88 -59.78 -1.64
CA GLY A 435 -16.09 -60.27 -0.27
C GLY A 435 -14.82 -60.05 0.55
N GLY A 436 -14.96 -59.90 1.88
CA GLY A 436 -13.93 -60.27 2.86
C GLY A 436 -13.02 -59.19 3.44
N GLY A 437 -13.00 -59.09 4.78
CA GLY A 437 -11.76 -58.86 5.53
C GLY A 437 -11.65 -57.57 6.37
N ARG A 438 -12.23 -57.60 7.57
CA ARG A 438 -11.71 -56.86 8.75
C ARG A 438 -10.64 -57.75 9.43
N PRO A 439 -9.66 -57.20 10.15
CA PRO A 439 -9.89 -57.00 11.58
C PRO A 439 -9.31 -55.71 12.18
N ALA A 440 -9.77 -55.43 13.40
CA ALA A 440 -9.36 -54.35 14.28
C ALA A 440 -8.35 -54.83 15.34
N SER A 441 -7.54 -53.91 15.87
CA SER A 441 -7.00 -53.87 17.24
C SER A 441 -6.64 -52.39 17.52
N SER A 442 -7.11 -51.66 18.55
CA SER A 442 -7.03 -51.79 20.02
C SER A 442 -5.58 -51.95 20.52
N GLY A 443 -5.01 -51.15 21.43
CA GLY A 443 -5.54 -50.09 22.30
C GLY A 443 -4.48 -49.62 23.31
N GLY A 444 -4.91 -48.82 24.31
CA GLY A 444 -4.21 -48.50 25.57
C GLY A 444 -3.26 -47.28 25.49
N GLY A 445 -3.32 -46.22 26.30
CA GLY A 445 -3.96 -45.99 27.60
C GLY A 445 -3.01 -46.26 28.77
N ASN A 446 -2.43 -45.23 29.42
CA ASN A 446 -2.40 -45.13 30.89
C ASN A 446 -1.92 -43.75 31.42
N ARG A 447 -2.35 -43.49 32.67
CA ARG A 447 -2.25 -42.31 33.55
C ARG A 447 -0.96 -42.23 34.39
N GLY A 448 -0.80 -41.07 35.05
CA GLY A 448 -0.07 -40.85 36.32
C GLY A 448 1.20 -40.01 36.11
N GLY A 449 1.45 -38.85 36.72
CA GLY A 449 1.02 -38.28 38.00
C GLY A 449 2.21 -38.32 38.98
N ASN A 450 2.88 -37.20 39.27
CA ASN A 450 3.30 -36.82 40.64
C ASN A 450 3.89 -35.40 40.73
N ALA A 451 3.78 -34.90 41.96
CA ALA A 451 4.05 -33.62 42.59
C ALA A 451 5.45 -32.98 42.48
N GLY A 452 5.48 -31.69 42.82
CA GLY A 452 6.38 -31.19 43.88
C GLY A 452 7.21 -29.94 43.53
N GLY A 453 6.93 -28.81 44.20
CA GLY A 453 7.87 -27.69 44.26
C GLY A 453 7.23 -26.34 44.60
N ALA A 454 7.05 -26.05 45.91
CA ALA A 454 6.67 -24.74 46.43
C ALA A 454 7.80 -23.69 46.29
N PRO A 455 7.50 -22.38 46.34
CA PRO A 455 8.46 -21.31 46.07
C PRO A 455 9.24 -20.89 47.33
N ARG A 456 10.54 -20.60 47.19
CA ARG A 456 11.37 -20.00 48.25
C ARG A 456 11.50 -18.48 48.08
N SER A 457 10.90 -17.77 49.03
CA SER A 457 11.40 -16.62 49.80
C SER A 457 12.41 -15.64 49.18
N ALA A 458 11.95 -14.38 49.08
CA ALA A 458 12.55 -13.14 49.59
C ALA A 458 14.08 -13.06 49.82
N SER A 459 14.72 -12.08 49.18
CA SER A 459 15.65 -11.15 49.86
C SER A 459 15.95 -9.91 49.00
N ALA A 460 15.73 -8.74 49.59
CA ALA A 460 16.37 -7.46 49.30
C ALA A 460 16.67 -6.82 50.69
N PRO A 461 17.46 -5.74 50.80
CA PRO A 461 18.76 -5.44 50.20
C PRO A 461 19.81 -5.11 51.30
N ARG A 462 21.10 -5.06 50.94
CA ARG A 462 22.19 -4.44 51.75
C ARG A 462 22.95 -3.46 50.85
N THR A 463 22.78 -2.15 51.01
CA THR A 463 23.61 -1.20 51.82
C THR A 463 25.07 -1.08 51.38
N GLY A 464 25.47 0.15 51.01
CA GLY A 464 26.86 0.65 50.96
C GLY A 464 27.39 0.80 49.53
N GLY A 465 27.93 1.94 49.07
CA GLY A 465 28.33 3.15 49.76
C GLY A 465 28.68 4.28 48.78
N ARG A 466 28.88 5.47 49.37
CA ARG A 466 29.32 6.74 48.76
C ARG A 466 30.72 6.64 48.15
N GLY A 467 31.01 7.46 47.15
CA GLY A 467 32.40 7.78 46.83
C GLY A 467 32.63 8.58 45.53
N ARG A 468 32.49 9.91 45.65
CA ARG A 468 32.94 10.99 44.75
C ARG A 468 32.17 11.26 43.47
#